data_AF-A0A960RSZ8-F1
#
_entry.id   AF-A0A960RSZ8-F1
#
_cell.length_a   1.000
_cell.length_b   1.000
_cell.length_c   1.000
_cell.angle_alpha   90.00
_cell.angle_beta   90.00
_cell.angle_gamma   90.00
#
_symmetry.space_group_name_H-M   'P 1'
#
loop_
_entity.id
_entity.type
_entity.pdbx_description
1 polymer ?
#
loop_
_entity_poly.entity_id
_entity_poly.type
_entity_poly.pdbx_seq_one_letter_code
_entity_poly.pdbx_strand_id
1 'polypeptide(L)'
;MALKDTIRKMEGMLMDLAMDLRKASEKGNRAAAQRVRTGTIQFAKLSKQFRKESVAAEKKSGGKKQKKAKKTSRKKVVKRQATKKKTTRRKAPTGKKKVARRKRR
;
A
#
# COMPACT_ATOMS: atom_id res chain seq x y z
N MET A 1 -16.82 -5.13 11.83
CA MET A 1 -17.52 -3.86 12.13
C MET A 1 -18.58 -3.65 11.06
N ALA A 2 -19.62 -2.84 11.31
CA ALA A 2 -20.46 -2.42 10.20
C ALA A 2 -19.61 -1.51 9.29
N LEU A 3 -19.80 -1.59 7.97
CA LEU A 3 -19.02 -0.81 6.99
C LEU A 3 -19.00 0.70 7.35
N LYS A 4 -20.12 1.21 7.87
CA LYS A 4 -20.28 2.60 8.32
C LYS A 4 -19.33 2.97 9.47
N ASP A 5 -19.09 2.06 10.42
CA ASP A 5 -18.18 2.30 11.54
C ASP A 5 -16.73 2.32 11.07
N THR A 6 -16.38 1.45 10.13
CA THR A 6 -15.06 1.41 9.50
C THR A 6 -14.80 2.69 8.71
N ILE A 7 -15.80 3.23 8.00
CA ILE A 7 -15.70 4.52 7.30
C ILE A 7 -15.41 5.65 8.29
N ARG A 8 -16.23 5.79 9.35
CA ARG A 8 -16.04 6.82 10.38
C ARG A 8 -14.66 6.74 11.02
N LYS A 9 -14.17 5.52 11.29
CA LYS A 9 -12.84 5.30 11.86
C LYS A 9 -11.72 5.69 10.88
N MET A 10 -11.90 5.42 9.59
CA MET A 10 -10.95 5.85 8.56
C MET A 10 -10.92 7.38 8.42
N GLU A 11 -12.07 8.05 8.45
CA GLU A 11 -12.18 9.51 8.40
C GLU A 11 -11.48 10.17 9.59
N GLY A 12 -11.77 9.72 10.82
CA GLY A 12 -11.11 10.25 12.02
C GLY A 12 -9.59 10.08 11.95
N MET A 13 -9.12 8.89 11.57
CA MET A 13 -7.69 8.62 11.44
C MET A 13 -7.00 9.47 10.36
N LEU A 14 -7.71 9.81 9.26
CA LEU A 14 -7.19 10.72 8.24
C LEU A 14 -7.05 12.15 8.77
N MET A 15 -8.01 12.62 9.56
CA MET A 15 -7.94 13.95 10.20
C MET A 15 -6.76 14.02 11.18
N ASP A 16 -6.59 13.01 12.03
CA ASP A 16 -5.46 12.93 12.97
C ASP A 16 -4.12 12.92 12.24
N LEU A 17 -4.00 12.13 11.16
CA LEU A 17 -2.80 12.07 10.33
C LEU A 17 -2.51 13.41 9.64
N ALA A 18 -3.53 14.12 9.16
CA ALA A 18 -3.37 15.44 8.55
C ALA A 18 -2.86 16.47 9.58
N MET A 19 -3.41 16.45 10.80
CA MET A 19 -2.93 17.31 11.89
C MET A 19 -1.49 17.00 12.29
N ASP A 20 -1.13 15.72 12.43
CA ASP A 20 0.22 15.32 12.77
C ASP A 20 1.22 15.62 11.63
N LEU A 21 0.81 15.52 10.36
CA LEU A 21 1.63 15.93 9.21
C LEU A 21 1.96 17.43 9.27
N ARG A 22 0.96 18.27 9.55
CA ARG A 22 1.16 19.72 9.70
C ARG A 22 2.12 20.03 10.86
N LYS A 23 1.96 19.35 12.00
CA LYS A 23 2.87 19.48 13.15
C LYS A 23 4.29 18.98 12.83
N ALA A 24 4.41 17.93 12.03
CA ALA A 24 5.71 17.40 11.60
C ALA A 24 6.44 18.38 10.68
N SER A 25 5.71 19.08 9.79
CA SER A 25 6.31 20.06 8.87
C SER A 25 6.77 21.35 9.56
N GLU A 26 6.10 21.80 10.61
CA GLU A 26 6.30 23.17 11.09
C GLU A 26 7.63 23.40 11.84
N LYS A 27 8.24 22.39 12.49
CA LYS A 27 9.51 22.58 13.26
C LYS A 27 10.40 21.33 13.40
N GLY A 28 10.34 20.37 12.47
CA GLY A 28 11.13 19.14 12.60
C GLY A 28 10.72 18.28 13.80
N ASN A 29 9.44 18.33 14.17
CA ASN A 29 8.89 17.59 15.30
C ASN A 29 8.94 16.06 15.02
N ARG A 30 9.99 15.43 15.53
CA ARG A 30 10.25 13.98 15.35
C ARG A 30 9.14 13.11 15.93
N ALA A 31 8.49 13.55 17.01
CA ALA A 31 7.40 12.79 17.63
C ALA A 31 6.16 12.76 16.72
N ALA A 32 5.78 13.91 16.15
CA ALA A 32 4.68 13.99 15.17
C ALA A 32 5.00 13.14 13.92
N ALA A 33 6.22 13.24 13.39
CA ALA A 33 6.65 12.40 12.26
C ALA A 33 6.57 10.89 12.58
N GLN A 34 6.90 10.49 13.81
CA GLN A 34 6.78 9.11 14.25
C GLN A 34 5.32 8.67 14.37
N ARG A 35 4.43 9.52 14.88
CA ARG A 35 2.98 9.24 14.90
C ARG A 35 2.42 9.05 13.50
N VAL A 36 2.82 9.89 12.52
CA VAL A 36 2.43 9.72 11.11
C VAL A 36 2.89 8.36 10.58
N ARG A 37 4.13 7.94 10.86
CA ARG A 37 4.62 6.61 10.46
C ARG A 37 3.79 5.48 11.06
N THR A 38 3.49 5.53 12.35
CA THR A 38 2.67 4.48 12.98
C THR A 38 1.22 4.51 12.51
N GLY A 39 0.64 5.71 12.37
CA GLY A 39 -0.75 5.91 11.95
C GLY A 39 -0.99 5.45 10.52
N THR A 40 -0.04 5.70 9.60
CA THR A 40 -0.15 5.20 8.21
C THR A 40 -0.13 3.68 8.12
N ILE A 41 0.64 2.99 8.97
CA ILE A 41 0.63 1.51 9.07
C ILE A 41 -0.73 1.01 9.58
N GLN A 42 -1.32 1.69 10.57
CA GLN A 42 -2.65 1.34 11.10
C GLN A 42 -3.74 1.61 10.07
N PHE A 43 -3.67 2.74 9.37
CA PHE A 43 -4.59 3.09 8.28
C PHE A 43 -4.51 2.08 7.13
N ALA A 44 -3.31 1.58 6.80
CA ALA A 44 -3.15 0.51 5.81
C ALA A 44 -3.85 -0.79 6.22
N LYS A 45 -3.93 -1.11 7.52
CA LYS A 45 -4.68 -2.27 8.02
C LYS A 45 -6.19 -2.03 7.94
N LEU A 46 -6.66 -0.86 8.38
CA LEU A 46 -8.08 -0.49 8.31
C LEU A 46 -8.60 -0.42 6.88
N SER A 47 -7.85 0.17 5.95
CA SER A 47 -8.22 0.24 4.53
C SER A 47 -8.35 -1.14 3.87
N LYS A 48 -7.52 -2.12 4.27
CA LYS A 48 -7.70 -3.52 3.85
C LYS A 48 -8.99 -4.13 4.40
N GLN A 49 -9.33 -3.83 5.65
CA GLN A 49 -10.59 -4.27 6.26
C GLN A 49 -11.79 -3.64 5.56
N PHE A 50 -11.76 -2.33 5.31
CA PHE A 50 -12.77 -1.61 4.54
C PHE A 50 -13.00 -2.24 3.15
N ARG A 51 -11.94 -2.59 2.42
CA ARG A 51 -12.06 -3.28 1.13
C ARG A 51 -12.81 -4.61 1.24
N LYS A 52 -12.53 -5.40 2.28
CA LYS A 52 -13.23 -6.68 2.52
C LYS A 52 -14.70 -6.46 2.86
N GLU A 53 -14.98 -5.50 3.75
CA GLU A 53 -16.32 -5.17 4.20
C GLU A 53 -17.17 -4.55 3.07
N SER A 54 -16.58 -3.69 2.23
CA SER A 54 -17.24 -3.08 1.07
C SER A 54 -17.66 -4.14 0.05
N VAL A 55 -16.76 -5.07 -0.31
CA VAL A 55 -17.09 -6.16 -1.23
C VAL A 55 -18.12 -7.11 -0.62
N ALA A 56 -18.05 -7.38 0.69
CA ALA A 56 -19.05 -8.19 1.37
C ALA A 56 -20.43 -7.50 1.42
N ALA A 57 -20.47 -6.19 1.62
CA ALA A 57 -21.70 -5.40 1.61
C ALA A 57 -22.35 -5.40 0.21
N GLU A 58 -21.56 -5.21 -0.85
CA GLU A 58 -22.02 -5.32 -2.25
C GLU A 58 -22.58 -6.72 -2.56
N LYS A 59 -21.92 -7.78 -2.09
CA LYS A 59 -22.41 -9.16 -2.28
C LYS A 59 -23.67 -9.45 -1.49
N LYS A 60 -23.81 -8.90 -0.27
CA LYS A 60 -25.02 -9.04 0.56
C LYS A 60 -26.19 -8.19 0.05
N SER A 61 -25.93 -7.04 -0.57
CA SER A 61 -26.94 -6.21 -1.23
C SER A 61 -27.27 -6.68 -2.66
N GLY A 62 -26.53 -7.68 -3.16
CA GLY A 62 -26.58 -8.26 -4.51
C GLY A 62 -27.90 -8.90 -4.96
N GLY A 63 -29.01 -8.68 -4.24
CA GLY A 63 -30.36 -8.87 -4.75
C GLY A 63 -30.84 -7.75 -5.69
N LYS A 64 -30.20 -6.57 -5.70
CA LYS A 64 -30.53 -5.50 -6.66
C LYS A 64 -29.43 -5.35 -7.71
N LYS A 65 -29.64 -6.03 -8.84
CA LYS A 65 -28.88 -5.92 -10.09
C LYS A 65 -28.60 -4.45 -10.46
N GLN A 66 -27.38 -3.97 -10.22
CA GLN A 66 -26.86 -2.85 -10.98
C GLN A 66 -26.35 -3.40 -12.33
N LYS A 67 -26.99 -2.95 -13.41
CA LYS A 67 -26.68 -3.30 -14.79
C LYS A 67 -25.20 -3.01 -15.06
N LYS A 68 -24.41 -4.06 -15.32
CA LYS A 68 -23.04 -3.93 -15.81
C LYS A 68 -23.05 -3.10 -17.09
N ALA A 69 -22.42 -1.93 -17.06
CA ALA A 69 -22.11 -1.19 -18.27
C ALA A 69 -21.25 -2.08 -19.19
N LYS A 70 -21.74 -2.23 -20.41
CA LYS A 70 -21.26 -3.13 -21.45
C LYS A 70 -19.80 -2.76 -21.79
N LYS A 71 -18.87 -3.71 -21.59
CA LYS A 71 -17.51 -3.65 -22.16
C LYS A 71 -17.64 -3.49 -23.68
N THR A 72 -17.28 -2.34 -24.22
CA THR A 72 -16.99 -2.21 -25.65
C THR A 72 -15.60 -2.78 -25.90
N SER A 73 -15.59 -4.01 -26.37
CA SER A 73 -14.49 -4.61 -27.08
C SER A 73 -14.08 -3.72 -28.26
N ARG A 74 -12.85 -3.20 -28.26
CA ARG A 74 -12.14 -2.90 -29.52
C ARG A 74 -10.88 -3.76 -29.57
N LYS A 75 -11.00 -4.80 -30.40
CA LYS A 75 -9.94 -5.70 -30.83
C LYS A 75 -9.46 -5.19 -32.19
N LYS A 76 -8.23 -4.71 -32.29
CA LYS A 76 -7.35 -4.84 -33.48
C LYS A 76 -5.94 -4.37 -33.10
N VAL A 77 -5.02 -5.30 -32.84
CA VAL A 77 -3.99 -5.79 -33.79
C VAL A 77 -2.85 -4.78 -33.96
N VAL A 78 -1.72 -5.04 -33.28
CA VAL A 78 -0.40 -5.06 -33.94
C VAL A 78 0.37 -6.24 -33.37
N LYS A 79 0.55 -7.24 -34.23
CA LYS A 79 1.48 -8.37 -34.11
C LYS A 79 2.79 -7.93 -34.77
N ARG A 80 3.93 -8.25 -34.15
CA ARG A 80 5.35 -8.31 -34.63
C ARG A 80 6.26 -7.58 -33.63
N GLN A 81 7.38 -8.09 -33.13
CA GLN A 81 8.22 -9.22 -33.54
C GLN A 81 9.00 -9.74 -32.32
N ALA A 82 9.25 -11.05 -32.32
CA ALA A 82 10.22 -11.69 -31.45
C ALA A 82 11.63 -11.47 -32.00
N THR A 83 12.59 -11.11 -31.15
CA THR A 83 14.03 -11.32 -31.42
C THR A 83 14.80 -11.67 -30.15
N LYS A 84 15.01 -12.99 -30.00
CA LYS A 84 16.28 -13.68 -29.68
C LYS A 84 17.00 -13.45 -28.33
N LYS A 85 16.92 -14.52 -27.52
CA LYS A 85 17.91 -15.09 -26.57
C LYS A 85 19.39 -14.66 -26.75
N LYS A 86 20.08 -14.46 -25.62
CA LYS A 86 21.33 -15.17 -25.19
C LYS A 86 21.67 -14.79 -23.74
N THR A 87 21.47 -15.65 -22.74
CA THR A 87 22.38 -16.65 -22.14
C THR A 87 23.53 -16.12 -21.26
N THR A 88 23.65 -16.80 -20.10
CA THR A 88 24.79 -16.86 -19.15
C THR A 88 24.89 -15.68 -18.18
N ARG A 89 25.18 -15.82 -16.88
CA ARG A 89 25.94 -16.85 -16.16
C ARG A 89 25.69 -16.67 -14.64
N ARG A 90 25.60 -17.77 -13.89
CA ARG A 90 25.64 -17.79 -12.41
C ARG A 90 27.00 -17.24 -11.93
N LYS A 91 27.04 -16.49 -10.81
CA LYS A 91 27.98 -16.68 -9.70
C LYS A 91 27.60 -15.86 -8.45
N ALA A 92 27.98 -16.43 -7.31
CA ALA A 92 27.48 -16.29 -5.94
C ALA A 92 27.94 -15.01 -5.19
N PRO A 93 27.45 -14.75 -3.94
CA PRO A 93 27.71 -13.52 -3.21
C PRO A 93 29.02 -13.58 -2.41
N THR A 94 29.84 -12.54 -2.55
CA THR A 94 31.07 -12.29 -1.77
C THR A 94 31.03 -10.84 -1.30
N GLY A 95 31.22 -10.44 -0.05
CA GLY A 95 31.56 -11.19 1.15
C GLY A 95 31.37 -10.29 2.38
N LYS A 96 31.20 -10.94 3.53
CA LYS A 96 31.23 -10.31 4.86
C LYS A 96 32.65 -9.82 5.14
N LYS A 97 32.88 -8.51 5.29
CA LYS A 97 34.04 -8.00 6.03
C LYS A 97 33.59 -7.49 7.40
N LYS A 98 33.83 -8.36 8.39
CA LYS A 98 33.76 -8.09 9.82
C LYS A 98 35.00 -7.25 10.15
N VAL A 99 34.87 -5.93 10.33
CA VAL A 99 35.99 -5.09 10.77
C VAL A 99 36.16 -5.26 12.27
N ALA A 100 37.36 -5.67 12.65
CA ALA A 100 37.76 -6.03 13.99
C ALA A 100 37.78 -4.83 14.96
N ARG A 101 37.25 -5.12 16.14
CA ARG A 101 37.41 -4.47 17.45
C ARG A 101 38.82 -3.89 17.64
N ARG A 102 38.93 -2.56 17.72
CA ARG A 102 40.16 -1.86 18.15
C ARG A 102 40.04 -1.56 19.65
N LYS A 103 40.79 -2.32 20.46
CA LYS A 103 41.08 -2.04 21.87
C LYS A 103 42.38 -1.23 21.90
N ARG A 104 42.34 0.01 22.39
CA ARG A 104 43.48 0.77 22.93
C ARG A 104 43.13 0.99 24.40
N ARG A 105 43.77 0.33 25.36
CA ARG A 105 45.08 0.65 25.95
C ARG A 105 45.19 2.12 26.30
#